data_AF-A0A844IHU2-F1
#
_entry.id   AF-A0A844IHU2-F1
#
_cell.length_a   1.000
_cell.length_b   1.000
_cell.length_c   1.000
_cell.angle_alpha   90.00
_cell.angle_beta   90.00
_cell.angle_gamma   90.00
#
_symmetry.space_group_name_H-M   'P 1'
#
loop_
_entity.id
_entity.type
_entity.pdbx_description
1 polymer ?
#
loop_
_entity_poly.entity_id
_entity_poly.type
_entity_poly.pdbx_seq_one_letter_code
_entity_poly.pdbx_strand_id
1 'polypeptide(L)'
;MPHAYNKAAFITGANSNNCLLSLYCSLVTLELAIKDHLDPPWQTGHKIIDWLGSLGETSLATQLDAQLSALYCTHKDGTEVNVKANQYPDLRYIRHESDFPGKSTDNQIQAALDIIRDIKIQLNARGVLLQ
;
A
#
# COMPACT_ATOMS: atom_id res chain seq x y z
N MET A 1 -0.13 -0.64 22.34
CA MET A 1 -0.44 -1.54 21.21
C MET A 1 0.81 -2.35 20.88
N PRO A 2 0.71 -3.66 20.62
CA PRO A 2 1.81 -4.38 19.97
C PRO A 2 2.23 -3.62 18.70
N HIS A 3 3.53 -3.49 18.45
CA HIS A 3 4.14 -2.82 17.27
C HIS A 3 4.27 -1.28 17.27
N ALA A 4 4.14 -0.58 18.41
CA ALA A 4 4.27 0.88 18.46
C ALA A 4 5.59 1.43 17.84
N TYR A 5 6.72 0.76 18.09
CA TYR A 5 8.02 1.13 17.51
C TYR A 5 8.03 1.02 15.97
N ASN A 6 7.45 -0.05 15.43
CA ASN A 6 7.41 -0.29 14.00
C ASN A 6 6.52 0.72 13.27
N LYS A 7 5.42 1.15 13.89
CA LYS A 7 4.51 2.17 13.32
C LYS A 7 5.23 3.49 13.06
N ALA A 8 5.99 4.00 14.04
CA ALA A 8 6.72 5.26 13.89
C ALA A 8 7.71 5.21 12.71
N ALA A 9 8.45 4.10 12.57
CA ALA A 9 9.38 3.93 11.45
C ALA A 9 8.68 3.91 10.09
N PHE A 10 7.53 3.22 9.97
CA PHE A 10 6.75 3.23 8.73
C PHE A 10 6.11 4.58 8.43
N ILE A 11 5.67 5.33 9.44
CA ILE A 11 5.19 6.71 9.25
C ILE A 11 6.31 7.61 8.74
N THR A 12 7.52 7.52 9.31
CA THR A 12 8.69 8.26 8.81
C THR A 12 9.02 7.86 7.37
N GLY A 13 9.02 6.56 7.07
CA GLY A 13 9.30 6.06 5.71
C GLY A 13 8.26 6.47 4.68
N ALA A 14 6.98 6.59 5.08
CA ALA A 14 5.89 7.06 4.20
C ALA A 14 6.13 8.50 3.71
N ASN A 15 6.85 9.32 4.47
CA ASN A 15 7.22 10.69 4.11
C ASN A 15 8.61 10.80 3.46
N SER A 16 9.19 9.69 3.00
CA SER A 16 10.49 9.71 2.33
C SER A 16 10.41 10.32 0.93
N ASN A 17 11.50 10.96 0.50
CA ASN A 17 11.69 11.40 -0.90
C ASN A 17 11.90 10.21 -1.86
N ASN A 18 12.18 9.01 -1.34
CA ASN A 18 12.24 7.80 -2.16
C ASN A 18 10.81 7.27 -2.35
N CYS A 19 10.28 7.36 -3.58
CA CYS A 19 8.92 7.00 -3.94
C CYS A 19 8.56 5.53 -3.62
N LEU A 20 9.51 4.61 -3.78
CA LEU A 20 9.33 3.19 -3.48
C LEU A 20 9.19 2.95 -1.98
N LEU A 21 10.10 3.53 -1.19
CA LEU A 21 10.04 3.46 0.26
C LEU A 21 8.75 4.12 0.77
N SER A 22 8.39 5.28 0.21
CA SER A 22 7.16 5.99 0.55
C SER A 22 5.92 5.14 0.26
N LEU A 23 5.84 4.50 -0.92
CA LEU A 23 4.71 3.64 -1.30
C LEU A 23 4.58 2.45 -0.35
N TYR A 24 5.67 1.70 -0.17
CA TYR A 24 5.67 0.51 0.70
C TYR A 24 5.26 0.88 2.13
N CYS A 25 5.88 1.90 2.70
CA CYS A 25 5.58 2.35 4.06
C CYS A 25 4.16 2.92 4.19
N SER A 26 3.64 3.60 3.17
CA SER A 26 2.27 4.13 3.17
C SER A 26 1.23 3.01 3.21
N LEU A 27 1.46 1.91 2.48
CA LEU A 27 0.59 0.73 2.50
C LEU A 27 0.63 0.01 3.84
N VAL A 28 1.82 -0.14 4.44
CA VAL A 28 1.96 -0.71 5.79
C VAL A 28 1.23 0.14 6.82
N THR A 29 1.40 1.46 6.80
CA THR A 29 0.73 2.36 7.75
C THR A 29 -0.79 2.31 7.57
N LEU A 30 -1.28 2.30 6.33
CA LEU A 30 -2.71 2.15 6.03
C LEU A 30 -3.26 0.81 6.54
N GLU A 31 -2.58 -0.30 6.27
CA GLU A 31 -2.96 -1.63 6.76
C GLU A 31 -3.02 -1.66 8.29
N LEU A 32 -2.00 -1.14 8.97
CA LEU A 32 -1.94 -1.15 10.43
C LEU A 32 -3.06 -0.33 11.05
N ALA A 33 -3.39 0.82 10.49
CA ALA A 33 -4.42 1.68 11.03
C ALA A 33 -5.85 1.17 10.72
N ILE A 34 -6.05 0.53 9.57
CA ILE A 34 -7.28 -0.25 9.30
C ILE A 34 -7.42 -1.40 10.32
N LYS A 35 -6.33 -2.13 10.58
CA LYS A 35 -6.33 -3.19 11.61
C LYS A 35 -6.62 -2.63 12.98
N ASP A 36 -6.08 -1.49 13.38
CA ASP A 36 -6.39 -0.92 14.69
C ASP A 36 -7.86 -0.50 14.82
N HIS A 37 -8.49 -0.09 13.71
CA HIS A 37 -9.88 0.37 13.68
C HIS A 37 -10.89 -0.77 13.67
N LEU A 38 -10.64 -1.80 12.87
CA LEU A 38 -11.39 -3.04 12.97
C LEU A 38 -11.13 -3.62 14.39
N ASP A 39 -11.97 -4.50 14.92
CA ASP A 39 -11.66 -5.32 16.11
C ASP A 39 -11.20 -6.73 15.65
N PRO A 40 -10.23 -7.41 16.30
CA PRO A 40 -9.75 -8.71 15.83
C PRO A 40 -10.89 -9.74 15.79
N PRO A 41 -10.83 -10.77 14.93
CA PRO A 41 -9.63 -11.30 14.29
C PRO A 41 -9.46 -10.80 12.84
N TRP A 42 -8.43 -10.00 12.60
CA TRP A 42 -7.98 -9.69 11.24
C TRP A 42 -7.66 -10.98 10.50
N GLN A 43 -8.09 -11.06 9.26
CA GLN A 43 -7.78 -12.19 8.40
C GLN A 43 -6.26 -12.33 8.20
N THR A 44 -5.78 -13.56 8.04
CA THR A 44 -4.38 -13.84 7.74
C THR A 44 -3.98 -13.19 6.40
N GLY A 45 -2.79 -12.58 6.37
CA GLY A 45 -2.22 -11.97 5.16
C GLY A 45 -2.50 -10.47 5.04
N HIS A 46 -2.17 -9.93 3.86
CA HIS A 46 -2.28 -8.51 3.54
C HIS A 46 -3.53 -8.29 2.69
N LYS A 47 -4.67 -7.87 3.27
CA LYS A 47 -5.95 -7.80 2.54
C LYS A 47 -6.50 -6.38 2.42
N ILE A 48 -5.61 -5.45 2.05
CA ILE A 48 -5.90 -4.02 2.09
C ILE A 48 -7.09 -3.63 1.21
N ILE A 49 -7.21 -4.19 0.00
CA ILE A 49 -8.32 -3.89 -0.91
C ILE A 49 -9.65 -4.38 -0.34
N ASP A 50 -9.66 -5.59 0.23
CA ASP A 50 -10.86 -6.20 0.80
C ASP A 50 -11.35 -5.40 2.03
N TRP A 51 -10.41 -4.95 2.87
CA TRP A 51 -10.74 -4.14 4.04
C TRP A 51 -11.24 -2.75 3.66
N LEU A 52 -10.63 -2.10 2.66
CA LEU A 52 -11.12 -0.82 2.15
C LEU A 52 -12.55 -0.94 1.59
N GLY A 53 -12.84 -1.99 0.83
CA GLY A 53 -14.20 -2.29 0.37
C GLY A 53 -15.18 -2.48 1.54
N SER A 54 -14.77 -3.19 2.58
CA SER A 54 -15.57 -3.42 3.79
C SER A 54 -15.84 -2.14 4.59
N LEU A 55 -14.94 -1.15 4.53
CA LEU A 55 -15.10 0.19 5.11
C LEU A 55 -15.93 1.14 4.20
N GLY A 56 -16.45 0.64 3.08
CA GLY A 56 -17.27 1.40 2.15
C GLY A 56 -16.48 2.27 1.18
N GLU A 57 -15.19 2.01 0.98
CA GLU A 57 -14.30 2.71 0.04
C GLU A 57 -14.05 1.89 -1.25
N THR A 58 -15.08 1.22 -1.77
CA THR A 58 -14.97 0.31 -2.93
C THR A 58 -14.37 0.97 -4.17
N SER A 59 -14.72 2.24 -4.45
CA SER A 59 -14.20 2.98 -5.60
C SER A 59 -12.69 3.22 -5.47
N LEU A 60 -12.24 3.73 -4.33
CA LEU A 60 -10.82 3.98 -4.08
C LEU A 60 -10.03 2.68 -3.94
N ALA A 61 -10.61 1.63 -3.38
CA ALA A 61 -10.03 0.29 -3.36
C ALA A 61 -9.78 -0.24 -4.78
N THR A 62 -10.76 -0.09 -5.68
CA THR A 62 -10.62 -0.50 -7.09
C THR A 62 -9.54 0.31 -7.80
N GLN A 63 -9.49 1.62 -7.57
CA GLN A 63 -8.45 2.49 -8.14
C GLN A 63 -7.06 2.10 -7.63
N LEU A 64 -6.92 1.85 -6.33
CA LEU A 64 -5.66 1.43 -5.74
C LEU A 64 -5.21 0.09 -6.29
N ASP A 65 -6.11 -0.89 -6.41
CA ASP A 65 -5.83 -2.19 -7.00
C ASP A 65 -5.34 -2.06 -8.45
N ALA A 66 -6.01 -1.24 -9.25
CA ALA A 66 -5.61 -0.97 -10.63
C ALA A 66 -4.22 -0.32 -10.73
N GLN A 67 -3.92 0.68 -9.89
CA GLN A 67 -2.61 1.34 -9.90
C GLN A 67 -1.49 0.43 -9.44
N LEU A 68 -1.71 -0.35 -8.37
CA LEU A 68 -0.72 -1.32 -7.90
C LEU A 68 -0.51 -2.42 -8.93
N SER A 69 -1.58 -2.95 -9.54
CA SER A 69 -1.50 -4.00 -10.55
C SER A 69 -0.84 -3.54 -11.86
N ALA A 70 -0.68 -2.24 -12.09
CA ALA A 70 0.11 -1.72 -13.20
C ALA A 70 1.62 -1.77 -12.95
N LEU A 71 2.06 -1.96 -11.71
CA LEU A 71 3.48 -2.05 -11.34
C LEU A 71 4.00 -3.47 -11.55
N TYR A 72 5.29 -3.59 -11.86
CA TYR A 72 5.99 -4.85 -12.06
C TYR A 72 6.86 -5.18 -10.84
N CYS A 73 6.88 -6.43 -10.43
CA CYS A 73 7.82 -6.94 -9.42
C CYS A 73 8.41 -8.28 -9.85
N THR A 74 9.43 -8.72 -9.11
CA THR A 74 10.01 -10.05 -9.23
C THR A 74 9.39 -10.93 -8.15
N HIS A 75 8.68 -11.97 -8.55
CA HIS A 75 8.08 -12.95 -7.64
C HIS A 75 9.17 -13.86 -7.03
N LYS A 76 8.81 -14.63 -5.99
CA LYS A 76 9.74 -15.51 -5.25
C LYS A 76 10.46 -16.57 -6.10
N ASP A 77 9.88 -16.94 -7.24
CA ASP A 77 10.44 -17.89 -8.20
C ASP A 77 11.33 -17.21 -9.26
N GLY A 78 11.55 -15.90 -9.13
CA GLY A 78 12.33 -15.08 -10.06
C GLY A 78 11.55 -14.62 -11.28
N THR A 79 10.26 -14.99 -11.42
CA THR A 79 9.44 -14.56 -12.55
C THR A 79 9.05 -13.09 -12.43
N GLU A 80 8.96 -12.41 -13.57
CA GLU A 80 8.37 -11.08 -13.64
C GLU A 80 6.85 -11.21 -13.61
N VAL A 81 6.22 -10.50 -12.69
CA VAL A 81 4.77 -10.46 -12.55
C VAL A 81 4.33 -9.04 -12.24
N ASN A 82 3.04 -8.77 -12.41
CA ASN A 82 2.43 -7.57 -11.86
C ASN A 82 2.22 -7.72 -10.35
N VAL A 83 2.35 -6.61 -9.63
CA VAL A 83 2.07 -6.56 -8.19
C VAL A 83 0.60 -6.88 -7.97
N LYS A 84 0.29 -7.69 -6.95
CA LYS A 84 -1.09 -7.88 -6.50
C LYS A 84 -1.29 -7.03 -5.25
N ALA A 85 -2.32 -6.20 -5.21
CA ALA A 85 -2.50 -5.26 -4.10
C ALA A 85 -2.66 -5.94 -2.73
N ASN A 86 -3.37 -7.06 -2.67
CA ASN A 86 -3.45 -7.93 -1.47
C ASN A 86 -2.19 -8.81 -1.27
N GLN A 87 -1.09 -8.49 -1.95
CA GLN A 87 0.25 -9.03 -1.77
C GLN A 87 1.29 -7.91 -1.91
N TYR A 88 0.92 -6.69 -1.50
CA TYR A 88 1.78 -5.51 -1.65
C TYR A 88 3.20 -5.64 -1.04
N PRO A 89 3.51 -6.52 -0.06
CA PRO A 89 4.90 -6.68 0.36
C PRO A 89 5.87 -7.10 -0.74
N ASP A 90 5.37 -7.66 -1.84
CA ASP A 90 6.16 -7.99 -3.03
C ASP A 90 6.76 -6.74 -3.70
N LEU A 91 6.26 -5.53 -3.38
CA LEU A 91 6.85 -4.25 -3.82
C LEU A 91 8.31 -4.07 -3.39
N ARG A 92 8.79 -4.83 -2.40
CA ARG A 92 10.24 -4.87 -2.06
C ARG A 92 11.11 -5.33 -3.22
N TYR A 93 10.53 -6.06 -4.17
CA TYR A 93 11.19 -6.57 -5.37
C TYR A 93 10.64 -5.92 -6.64
N ILE A 94 10.19 -4.66 -6.53
CA ILE A 94 9.69 -3.91 -7.67
C ILE A 94 10.75 -3.80 -8.77
N ARG A 95 10.30 -3.91 -10.02
CA ARG A 95 11.12 -3.69 -11.20
C ARG A 95 10.90 -2.25 -11.64
N HIS A 96 11.73 -1.37 -11.11
CA HIS A 96 11.72 0.06 -11.43
C HIS A 96 12.54 0.34 -12.69
N GLU A 97 12.19 1.38 -13.45
CA GLU A 97 12.83 1.74 -14.72
C GLU A 97 14.32 2.06 -14.61
N SER A 98 14.78 2.48 -13.42
CA SER A 98 16.20 2.70 -13.12
C SER A 98 17.05 1.44 -13.28
N ASP A 99 16.49 0.28 -12.94
CA ASP A 99 17.16 -1.02 -13.00
C ASP A 99 16.66 -1.88 -14.18
N PHE A 100 15.42 -1.64 -14.60
CA PHE A 100 14.71 -2.41 -15.63
C PHE A 100 13.97 -1.48 -16.60
N PRO A 101 14.64 -1.00 -17.67
CA PRO A 101 14.05 -0.07 -18.63
C PRO A 101 12.68 -0.53 -19.17
N GLY A 102 11.71 0.39 -19.21
CA GLY A 102 10.36 0.12 -19.70
C GLY A 102 9.43 -0.61 -18.70
N LYS A 103 9.81 -0.70 -17.42
CA LYS A 103 8.97 -1.26 -16.35
C LYS A 103 8.30 -0.16 -15.54
N SER A 104 8.25 -0.30 -14.21
CA SER A 104 7.55 0.64 -13.33
C SER A 104 8.26 1.98 -13.29
N THR A 105 7.53 3.07 -13.44
CA THR A 105 8.06 4.44 -13.43
C THR A 105 7.69 5.18 -12.13
N ASP A 106 8.44 6.22 -11.80
CA ASP A 106 8.14 7.11 -10.67
C ASP A 106 6.70 7.66 -10.74
N ASN A 107 6.21 7.99 -11.94
CA ASN A 107 4.86 8.51 -12.15
C ASN A 107 3.78 7.48 -11.79
N GLN A 108 3.98 6.20 -12.12
CA GLN A 108 3.04 5.14 -11.76
C GLN A 108 3.01 4.90 -10.24
N ILE A 109 4.19 4.96 -9.60
CA ILE A 109 4.30 4.85 -8.15
C ILE A 109 3.61 6.04 -7.47
N GLN A 110 3.80 7.25 -8.01
CA GLN A 110 3.17 8.46 -7.50
C GLN A 110 1.64 8.42 -7.66
N ALA A 111 1.11 7.90 -8.77
CA ALA A 111 -0.32 7.71 -8.94
C ALA A 111 -0.92 6.80 -7.86
N ALA A 112 -0.24 5.70 -7.50
CA ALA A 112 -0.66 4.85 -6.39
C ALA A 112 -0.62 5.58 -5.03
N LEU A 113 0.43 6.37 -4.78
CA LEU A 113 0.55 7.19 -3.57
C LEU A 113 -0.58 8.22 -3.45
N ASP A 114 -1.00 8.81 -4.56
CA ASP A 114 -2.08 9.80 -4.59
C ASP A 114 -3.42 9.16 -4.20
N ILE A 115 -3.71 7.95 -4.69
CA ILE A 115 -4.90 7.20 -4.26
C ILE A 115 -4.84 6.84 -2.77
N ILE A 116 -3.68 6.44 -2.25
CA ILE A 116 -3.51 6.17 -0.81
C ILE A 116 -3.78 7.43 0.02
N ARG A 117 -3.37 8.60 -0.47
CA ARG A 117 -3.64 9.89 0.18
C ARG A 117 -5.13 10.17 0.23
N ASP A 118 -5.83 9.96 -0.87
CA ASP A 118 -7.29 10.17 -0.94
C ASP A 118 -8.04 9.21 -0.01
N ILE A 119 -7.62 7.94 0.03
CA ILE A 119 -8.13 6.95 0.98
C ILE A 119 -7.93 7.44 2.42
N LYS A 120 -6.74 7.93 2.75
CA LYS A 120 -6.45 8.43 4.09
C LYS A 120 -7.37 9.59 4.48
N ILE A 121 -7.61 10.53 3.57
CA ILE A 121 -8.51 11.66 3.78
C ILE A 121 -9.95 11.18 4.03
N GLN A 122 -10.47 10.28 3.18
CA GLN A 122 -11.84 9.77 3.31
C GLN A 122 -12.07 8.98 4.60
N LEU A 123 -11.14 8.09 4.95
CA LEU A 123 -11.23 7.27 6.14
C LEU A 123 -11.11 8.11 7.43
N ASN A 124 -10.21 9.11 7.45
CA ASN A 124 -10.13 10.06 8.57
C ASN A 124 -11.43 10.84 8.75
N ALA A 125 -12.08 11.29 7.66
CA ALA A 125 -13.37 11.96 7.72
C ALA A 125 -14.50 11.08 8.30
N ARG A 126 -14.35 9.75 8.23
CA ARG A 126 -15.28 8.76 8.78
C ARG A 126 -14.92 8.27 10.19
N GLY A 127 -13.88 8.84 10.80
CA GLY A 127 -13.45 8.49 12.17
C GLY A 127 -12.53 7.27 12.26
N VAL A 128 -12.05 6.75 11.13
CA VAL A 128 -10.94 5.80 11.08
C VAL A 128 -9.66 6.63 11.21
N LEU A 129 -9.10 6.75 12.41
CA LEU A 129 -7.92 7.59 12.67
C LEU A 129 -6.66 6.98 12.06
N LEU A 130 -6.31 7.45 10.86
CA LEU A 130 -5.08 7.15 10.16
C LEU A 130 -4.09 8.30 10.45
N GLN A 131 -3.14 8.07 11.37
CA GLN A 131 -2.04 9.00 11.63
C GLN A 131 -1.07 9.08 10.45
#